data_AF-A0AAU4YIU9-F1
#
_entry.id   AF-A0AAU4YIU9-F1
#
_cell.length_a   1.000
_cell.length_b   1.000
_cell.length_c   1.000
_cell.angle_alpha   90.00
_cell.angle_beta   90.00
_cell.angle_gamma   90.00
#
_symmetry.space_group_name_H-M   'P 1'
#
loop_
_entity.id
_entity.type
_entity.pdbx_description
1 polymer ?
#
loop_
_entity_poly.entity_id
_entity_poly.type
_entity_poly.pdbx_seq_one_letter_code
_entity_poly.pdbx_strand_id
1 'polypeptide(L)'
;MPATLTAAHAAAPLVPVSVSVRDLSNCERAVALYASDMPTGYRQRGRDYSQLCAWIVQGAARLRLGELYRSAAYAYGYRLLCLADLTTADQQRAHALRFPDGGRFEKAERMAGLVTCFAGLGMSGAAMERGDRPGVEGNCRCYGSGWIRDRDDADDPTTEYAMNCPGHNPHALGSAYPAKWVIA
;
A
#
# COMPACT_ATOMS: atom_id res chain seq x y z
N MET A 1 20.56 54.32 -10.00
CA MET A 1 20.16 53.02 -9.43
C MET A 1 19.47 52.22 -10.53
N PRO A 2 19.98 51.04 -10.95
CA PRO A 2 19.33 50.27 -12.01
C PRO A 2 18.22 49.40 -11.41
N ALA A 3 17.03 49.44 -12.03
CA ALA A 3 15.89 48.60 -11.67
C ALA A 3 16.06 47.21 -12.29
N THR A 4 16.13 46.18 -11.45
CA THR A 4 16.15 44.78 -11.89
C THR A 4 14.70 44.32 -12.10
N LEU A 5 14.31 44.09 -13.36
CA LEU A 5 13.05 43.44 -13.70
C LEU A 5 13.20 41.92 -13.48
N THR A 6 12.63 41.42 -12.38
CA THR A 6 12.40 39.98 -12.18
C THR A 6 11.20 39.54 -13.02
N ALA A 7 11.46 38.88 -14.15
CA ALA A 7 10.43 38.20 -14.92
C ALA A 7 9.90 37.00 -14.12
N ALA A 8 8.59 36.98 -13.86
CA ALA A 8 7.93 35.84 -13.24
C ALA A 8 8.02 34.62 -14.16
N HIS A 9 8.66 33.55 -13.69
CA HIS A 9 8.70 32.26 -14.36
C HIS A 9 7.27 31.67 -14.32
N ALA A 10 6.54 31.77 -15.44
CA ALA A 10 5.23 31.15 -15.57
C ALA A 10 5.40 29.63 -15.51
N ALA A 11 4.91 29.01 -14.44
CA ALA A 11 4.87 27.57 -14.31
C ALA A 11 4.03 26.98 -15.47
N ALA A 12 4.61 26.05 -16.22
CA ALA A 12 3.91 25.38 -17.30
C ALA A 12 2.62 24.72 -16.79
N PRO A 13 1.50 24.80 -17.54
CA PRO A 13 0.26 24.13 -17.13
C PRO A 13 0.51 22.62 -17.03
N LEU A 14 0.23 22.06 -15.84
CA LEU A 14 0.27 20.63 -15.60
C LEU A 14 -0.76 19.96 -16.50
N VAL A 15 -0.30 19.27 -17.54
CA VAL A 15 -1.17 18.43 -18.37
C VAL A 15 -1.78 17.37 -17.45
N PRO A 16 -3.11 17.26 -17.34
CA PRO A 16 -3.73 16.25 -16.51
C PRO A 16 -3.39 14.88 -17.08
N VAL A 17 -2.59 14.11 -16.33
CA VAL A 17 -2.28 12.72 -16.67
C VAL A 17 -3.57 11.93 -16.54
N SER A 18 -4.07 11.41 -17.67
CA SER A 18 -5.21 10.50 -17.67
C SER A 18 -4.79 9.18 -17.01
N VAL A 19 -5.46 8.81 -15.91
CA VAL A 19 -5.19 7.58 -15.17
C VAL A 19 -6.20 6.51 -15.58
N SER A 20 -5.72 5.40 -16.11
CA SER A 20 -6.52 4.22 -16.40
C SER A 20 -6.64 3.35 -15.15
N VAL A 21 -7.86 2.91 -14.81
CA VAL A 21 -8.09 1.98 -13.68
C VAL A 21 -7.34 0.66 -13.85
N ARG A 22 -7.14 0.21 -15.11
CA ARG A 22 -6.36 -1.01 -15.40
C ARG A 22 -4.89 -0.85 -15.04
N ASP A 23 -4.37 0.37 -15.06
CA ASP A 23 -2.98 0.67 -14.70
C ASP A 23 -2.79 0.91 -13.22
N LEU A 24 -3.82 0.67 -12.40
CA LEU A 24 -3.74 0.72 -10.95
C LEU A 24 -3.83 -0.68 -10.34
N SER A 25 -2.95 -0.96 -9.38
CA SER A 25 -2.98 -2.16 -8.55
C SER A 25 -4.21 -2.19 -7.64
N ASN A 26 -4.52 -3.34 -7.03
CA ASN A 26 -5.70 -3.42 -6.14
C ASN A 26 -5.58 -2.49 -4.92
N CYS A 27 -4.39 -2.38 -4.31
CA CYS A 27 -4.17 -1.43 -3.22
C CYS A 27 -4.18 0.02 -3.72
N GLU A 28 -3.67 0.31 -4.92
CA GLU A 28 -3.76 1.64 -5.52
C GLU A 28 -5.24 2.03 -5.74
N ARG A 29 -6.08 1.11 -6.23
CA ARG A 29 -7.54 1.33 -6.35
C ARG A 29 -8.20 1.58 -4.99
N ALA A 30 -7.80 0.85 -3.95
CA ALA A 30 -8.34 1.03 -2.60
C ALA A 30 -7.99 2.41 -2.02
N VAL A 31 -6.72 2.82 -2.10
CA VAL A 31 -6.28 4.16 -1.66
C VAL A 31 -6.96 5.27 -2.45
N ALA A 32 -7.12 5.09 -3.77
CA ALA A 32 -7.87 6.04 -4.58
C ALA A 32 -9.34 6.14 -4.14
N LEU A 33 -10.03 5.02 -3.93
CA LEU A 33 -11.40 5.02 -3.42
C LEU A 33 -11.50 5.69 -2.04
N TYR A 34 -10.53 5.47 -1.16
CA TYR A 34 -10.47 6.14 0.14
C TYR A 34 -10.46 7.67 0.00
N ALA A 35 -9.64 8.21 -0.91
CA ALA A 35 -9.51 9.66 -1.16
C ALA A 35 -10.60 10.27 -2.07
N SER A 36 -11.46 9.42 -2.67
CA SER A 36 -12.55 9.85 -3.57
C SER A 36 -13.76 10.41 -2.81
N ASP A 37 -14.79 10.85 -3.54
CA ASP A 37 -16.10 11.19 -2.94
C ASP A 37 -16.99 9.96 -2.71
N MET A 38 -16.47 8.73 -2.76
CA MET A 38 -17.24 7.54 -2.44
C MET A 38 -17.92 7.73 -1.06
N PRO A 39 -19.26 7.65 -0.98
CA PRO A 39 -19.96 7.87 0.27
C PRO A 39 -19.60 6.82 1.32
N THR A 40 -19.44 7.23 2.58
CA THR A 40 -19.20 6.29 3.69
C THR A 40 -20.34 5.27 3.84
N GLY A 41 -21.57 5.64 3.43
CA GLY A 41 -22.73 4.75 3.39
C GLY A 41 -22.88 3.90 2.13
N TYR A 42 -21.97 4.02 1.14
CA TYR A 42 -22.11 3.32 -0.14
C TYR A 42 -22.18 1.81 0.07
N ARG A 43 -23.11 1.19 -0.67
CA ARG A 43 -23.30 -0.26 -0.78
C ARG A 43 -23.44 -0.56 -2.27
N GLN A 44 -22.61 -1.46 -2.77
CA GLN A 44 -22.71 -1.93 -4.15
C GLN A 44 -24.10 -2.51 -4.40
N ARG A 45 -24.83 -1.95 -5.36
CA ARG A 45 -26.11 -2.49 -5.85
C ARG A 45 -25.94 -2.85 -7.32
N GLY A 46 -26.07 -4.14 -7.65
CA GLY A 46 -25.91 -4.61 -9.02
C GLY A 46 -24.51 -4.35 -9.60
N ARG A 47 -24.44 -4.13 -10.92
CA ARG A 47 -23.19 -3.98 -11.69
C ARG A 47 -22.78 -2.51 -11.91
N ASP A 48 -22.93 -1.66 -10.90
CA ASP A 48 -22.50 -0.25 -10.97
C ASP A 48 -20.98 -0.08 -10.85
N TYR A 49 -20.22 -0.71 -11.76
CA TYR A 49 -18.76 -0.65 -11.74
C TYR A 49 -18.22 0.64 -12.38
N SER A 50 -19.01 1.29 -13.23
CA SER A 50 -18.64 2.58 -13.84
C SER A 50 -18.51 3.68 -12.78
N GLN A 51 -19.41 3.73 -11.80
CA GLN A 51 -19.33 4.70 -10.71
C GLN A 51 -18.10 4.45 -9.82
N LEU A 52 -17.80 3.18 -9.49
CA LEU A 52 -16.59 2.82 -8.78
C LEU A 52 -15.33 3.23 -9.55
N CYS A 53 -15.29 3.00 -10.86
CA CYS A 53 -14.17 3.43 -11.70
C CYS A 53 -14.01 4.96 -11.72
N ALA A 54 -15.12 5.70 -11.81
CA ALA A 54 -15.10 7.16 -11.77
C ALA A 54 -14.51 7.67 -10.44
N TRP A 55 -14.91 7.07 -9.30
CA TRP A 55 -14.33 7.41 -8.00
C TRP A 55 -12.86 7.01 -7.87
N ILE A 56 -12.44 5.88 -8.42
CA ILE A 56 -11.00 5.51 -8.48
C ILE A 56 -10.21 6.59 -9.23
N VAL A 57 -10.65 6.99 -10.43
CA VAL A 57 -9.96 8.02 -11.22
C VAL A 57 -9.95 9.37 -10.47
N GLN A 58 -11.08 9.72 -9.85
CA GLN A 58 -11.19 10.94 -9.03
C GLN A 58 -10.19 10.94 -7.86
N GLY A 59 -10.11 9.84 -7.11
CA GLY A 59 -9.19 9.72 -5.98
C GLY A 59 -7.72 9.75 -6.40
N ALA A 60 -7.39 9.07 -7.50
CA ALA A 60 -6.05 9.10 -8.08
C ALA A 60 -5.63 10.51 -8.50
N ALA A 61 -6.55 11.28 -9.09
CA ALA A 61 -6.30 12.67 -9.46
C ALA A 61 -6.06 13.57 -8.22
N ARG A 62 -6.78 13.33 -7.11
CA ARG A 62 -6.63 14.10 -5.86
C ARG A 62 -5.30 13.87 -5.16
N LEU A 63 -4.88 12.62 -5.03
CA LEU A 63 -3.63 12.27 -4.35
C LEU A 63 -2.39 12.57 -5.19
N ARG A 64 -2.55 12.60 -6.53
CA ARG A 64 -1.45 12.48 -7.51
C ARG A 64 -0.79 11.10 -7.44
N LEU A 65 -0.21 10.66 -8.56
CA LEU A 65 0.28 9.28 -8.70
C LEU A 65 1.39 8.90 -7.70
N GLY A 66 2.33 9.82 -7.40
CA GLY A 66 3.43 9.52 -6.49
C GLY A 66 2.97 9.19 -5.06
N GLU A 67 2.03 9.98 -4.52
CA GLU A 67 1.49 9.73 -3.19
C GLU A 67 0.52 8.54 -3.17
N LEU A 68 -0.24 8.35 -4.25
CA LEU A 68 -1.10 7.16 -4.43
C LEU A 68 -0.28 5.87 -4.35
N TYR A 69 0.80 5.77 -5.14
CA TYR A 69 1.65 4.59 -5.18
C TYR A 69 2.34 4.33 -3.84
N ARG A 70 2.89 5.39 -3.22
CA ARG A 70 3.52 5.29 -1.91
C ARG A 70 2.54 4.84 -0.83
N SER A 71 1.37 5.47 -0.74
CA SER A 71 0.32 5.11 0.21
C SER A 71 -0.18 3.68 0.00
N ALA A 72 -0.31 3.23 -1.25
CA ALA A 72 -0.71 1.87 -1.56
C ALA A 72 0.34 0.84 -1.15
N ALA A 73 1.62 1.12 -1.40
CA ALA A 73 2.73 0.26 -0.97
C ALA A 73 2.76 0.12 0.56
N TYR A 74 2.62 1.23 1.30
CA TYR A 74 2.59 1.21 2.78
C TYR A 74 1.35 0.51 3.33
N ALA A 75 0.18 0.73 2.73
CA ALA A 75 -1.04 0.01 3.12
C ALA A 75 -0.87 -1.50 2.93
N TYR A 76 -0.28 -1.93 1.81
CA TYR A 76 -0.04 -3.34 1.54
C TYR A 76 0.97 -3.95 2.51
N GLY A 77 2.11 -3.28 2.74
CA GLY A 77 3.10 -3.77 3.70
C GLY A 77 2.57 -3.84 5.13
N TYR A 78 1.79 -2.84 5.57
CA TYR A 78 1.09 -2.89 6.85
C TYR A 78 0.15 -4.09 6.95
N ARG A 79 -0.65 -4.36 5.90
CA ARG A 79 -1.55 -5.51 5.85
C ARG A 79 -0.79 -6.83 5.97
N LEU A 80 0.33 -6.99 5.25
CA LEU A 80 1.17 -8.18 5.32
C LEU A 80 1.73 -8.41 6.72
N LEU A 81 2.22 -7.35 7.36
CA LEU A 81 2.74 -7.41 8.73
C LEU A 81 1.64 -7.68 9.75
N CYS A 82 0.43 -7.15 9.54
CA CYS A 82 -0.71 -7.40 10.41
C CYS A 82 -1.16 -8.86 10.33
N LEU A 83 -1.21 -9.44 9.12
CA LEU A 83 -1.56 -10.85 8.92
C LEU A 83 -0.53 -11.81 9.53
N ALA A 84 0.73 -11.38 9.62
CA ALA A 84 1.82 -12.15 10.23
C ALA A 84 1.99 -11.88 11.74
N ASP A 85 1.16 -11.03 12.34
CA ASP A 85 1.30 -10.56 13.74
C ASP A 85 2.68 -9.92 14.05
N LEU A 86 3.29 -9.28 13.05
CA LEU A 86 4.62 -8.65 13.14
C LEU A 86 4.55 -7.11 13.19
N THR A 87 3.36 -6.55 13.36
CA THR A 87 3.16 -5.10 13.31
C THR A 87 3.68 -4.45 14.60
N THR A 88 4.42 -3.34 14.45
CA THR A 88 4.90 -2.53 15.57
C THR A 88 3.96 -1.36 15.88
N ALA A 89 4.06 -0.80 17.09
CA ALA A 89 3.26 0.37 17.46
C ALA A 89 3.52 1.59 16.55
N ASP A 90 4.76 1.76 16.06
CA ASP A 90 5.10 2.82 15.11
C ASP A 90 4.43 2.60 13.75
N GLN A 91 4.36 1.35 13.28
CA GLN A 91 3.64 0.98 12.05
C GLN A 91 2.13 1.20 12.18
N GLN A 92 1.53 0.82 13.32
CA GLN A 92 0.12 1.09 13.61
C GLN A 92 -0.17 2.60 13.60
N ARG A 93 0.69 3.40 14.25
CA ARG A 93 0.57 4.85 14.27
C ARG A 93 0.69 5.45 12.87
N ALA A 94 1.68 5.02 12.09
CA ALA A 94 1.86 5.48 10.71
C ALA A 94 0.63 5.15 9.84
N HIS A 95 0.10 3.94 9.93
CA HIS A 95 -1.10 3.54 9.21
C HIS A 95 -2.32 4.36 9.61
N ALA A 96 -2.53 4.59 10.92
CA ALA A 96 -3.64 5.40 11.42
C ALA A 96 -3.53 6.88 11.02
N LEU A 97 -2.31 7.44 10.94
CA LEU A 97 -2.11 8.81 10.43
C LEU A 97 -2.44 8.92 8.94
N ARG A 98 -2.11 7.89 8.16
CA ARG A 98 -2.35 7.85 6.72
C ARG A 98 -3.82 7.58 6.39
N PHE A 99 -4.49 6.75 7.18
CA PHE A 99 -5.89 6.39 7.05
C PHE A 99 -6.65 6.59 8.37
N PRO A 100 -6.94 7.84 8.79
CA PRO A 100 -7.60 8.12 10.07
C PRO A 100 -8.98 7.49 10.24
N ASP A 101 -9.66 7.20 9.14
CA ASP A 101 -10.94 6.48 9.11
C ASP A 101 -10.71 5.05 8.59
N GLY A 102 -10.37 4.14 9.51
CA GLY A 102 -10.11 2.73 9.17
C GLY A 102 -11.32 2.03 8.55
N GLY A 103 -12.53 2.34 9.00
CA GLY A 103 -13.76 1.74 8.45
C GLY A 103 -14.01 2.14 6.99
N ARG A 104 -13.68 3.38 6.63
CA ARG A 104 -13.68 3.85 5.23
C ARG A 104 -12.59 3.16 4.41
N PHE A 105 -11.38 2.97 4.96
CA PHE A 105 -10.30 2.30 4.24
C PHE A 105 -10.62 0.83 3.97
N GLU A 106 -11.10 0.07 4.96
CA GLU A 106 -11.55 -1.31 4.76
C GLU A 106 -12.66 -1.43 3.70
N LYS A 107 -13.60 -0.46 3.70
CA LYS A 107 -14.63 -0.41 2.66
C LYS A 107 -14.03 -0.19 1.28
N ALA A 108 -13.08 0.73 1.16
CA ALA A 108 -12.39 1.00 -0.08
C ALA A 108 -11.63 -0.23 -0.60
N GLU A 109 -10.95 -0.98 0.28
CA GLU A 109 -10.31 -2.26 -0.07
C GLU A 109 -11.32 -3.28 -0.61
N ARG A 110 -12.45 -3.46 0.08
CA ARG A 110 -13.51 -4.38 -0.39
C ARG A 110 -14.03 -3.98 -1.76
N MET A 111 -14.31 -2.70 -1.99
CA MET A 111 -14.82 -2.21 -3.28
C MET A 111 -13.78 -2.31 -4.40
N ALA A 112 -12.50 -2.05 -4.12
CA ALA A 112 -11.41 -2.26 -5.06
C ALA A 112 -11.32 -3.73 -5.50
N GLY A 113 -11.44 -4.66 -4.54
CA GLY A 113 -11.49 -6.09 -4.83
C GLY A 113 -12.65 -6.47 -5.76
N LEU A 114 -13.84 -5.88 -5.58
CA LEU A 114 -14.98 -6.13 -6.47
C LEU A 114 -14.70 -5.67 -7.91
N VAL A 115 -14.06 -4.51 -8.09
CA VAL A 115 -13.66 -4.03 -9.42
C VAL A 115 -12.70 -5.01 -10.09
N THR A 116 -11.71 -5.50 -9.36
CA THR A 116 -10.72 -6.45 -9.88
C THR A 116 -11.36 -7.80 -10.25
N CYS A 117 -12.19 -8.38 -9.38
CA CYS A 117 -12.71 -9.74 -9.56
C CYS A 117 -13.96 -9.82 -10.44
N PHE A 118 -14.85 -8.81 -10.41
CA PHE A 118 -16.18 -8.94 -11.01
C PHE A 118 -16.49 -7.93 -12.13
N ALA A 119 -15.73 -6.83 -12.24
CA ALA A 119 -15.92 -5.87 -13.33
C ALA A 119 -15.20 -6.28 -14.63
N GLY A 120 -14.44 -7.39 -14.63
CA GLY A 120 -13.57 -7.77 -15.76
C GLY A 120 -12.42 -6.77 -15.99
N LEU A 121 -12.13 -5.93 -15.00
CA LEU A 121 -11.08 -4.93 -15.03
C LEU A 121 -9.85 -5.46 -14.31
N GLY A 122 -9.15 -6.37 -15.02
CA GLY A 122 -7.83 -6.83 -14.60
C GLY A 122 -6.82 -5.68 -14.42
N MET A 123 -5.63 -6.03 -13.95
CA MET A 123 -4.52 -5.10 -13.79
C MET A 123 -3.53 -5.30 -14.93
N SER A 124 -2.91 -4.22 -15.41
CA SER A 124 -1.80 -4.32 -16.33
C SER A 124 -0.59 -4.97 -15.66
N GLY A 125 0.35 -5.50 -16.46
CA GLY A 125 1.58 -6.11 -15.93
C GLY A 125 2.35 -5.18 -15.00
N ALA A 126 2.51 -3.91 -15.41
CA ALA A 126 3.18 -2.89 -14.59
C ALA A 126 2.43 -2.59 -13.28
N ALA A 127 1.09 -2.62 -13.29
CA ALA A 127 0.29 -2.43 -12.08
C ALA A 127 0.42 -3.62 -11.11
N MET A 128 0.49 -4.84 -11.64
CA MET A 128 0.74 -6.04 -10.84
C MET A 128 2.14 -5.99 -10.21
N GLU A 129 3.17 -5.71 -11.01
CA GLU A 129 4.56 -5.62 -10.54
C GLU A 129 4.74 -4.55 -9.46
N ARG A 130 4.12 -3.38 -9.60
CA ARG A 130 4.13 -2.37 -8.54
C ARG A 130 3.35 -2.81 -7.31
N GLY A 131 2.18 -3.42 -7.50
CA GLY A 131 1.34 -3.92 -6.42
C GLY A 131 2.01 -5.01 -5.59
N ASP A 132 2.96 -5.73 -6.17
CA ASP A 132 3.72 -6.80 -5.53
C ASP A 132 4.96 -6.31 -4.75
N ARG A 133 5.15 -4.98 -4.66
CA ARG A 133 6.24 -4.33 -3.92
C ARG A 133 5.68 -3.59 -2.71
N PRO A 134 5.45 -4.28 -1.58
CA PRO A 134 5.05 -3.62 -0.34
C PRO A 134 6.12 -2.63 0.10
N GLY A 135 5.67 -1.56 0.76
CA GLY A 135 6.52 -0.63 1.49
C GLY A 135 6.26 -0.78 2.98
N VAL A 136 7.26 -0.50 3.81
CA VAL A 136 7.10 -0.47 5.27
C VAL A 136 7.34 0.94 5.77
N GLU A 137 6.37 1.48 6.52
CA GLU A 137 6.45 2.79 7.15
C GLU A 137 6.61 2.63 8.67
N GLY A 138 7.54 3.37 9.27
CA GLY A 138 7.90 3.21 10.68
C GLY A 138 8.91 2.09 10.94
N ASN A 139 9.25 1.89 12.21
CA ASN A 139 10.30 0.96 12.61
C ASN A 139 9.84 -0.50 12.45
N CYS A 140 10.55 -1.25 11.61
CA CYS A 140 10.31 -2.66 11.36
C CYS A 140 11.28 -3.53 12.16
N ARG A 141 10.79 -4.64 12.73
CA ARG A 141 11.61 -5.60 13.50
C ARG A 141 12.79 -6.19 12.72
N CYS A 142 12.70 -6.25 11.39
CA CYS A 142 13.79 -6.74 10.55
C CYS A 142 14.85 -5.68 10.21
N TYR A 143 14.65 -4.42 10.62
CA TYR A 143 15.55 -3.29 10.28
C TYR A 143 15.84 -3.15 8.77
N GLY A 144 14.86 -3.50 7.93
CA GLY A 144 15.00 -3.47 6.46
C GLY A 144 15.70 -4.69 5.84
N SER A 145 16.21 -5.64 6.63
CA SER A 145 16.94 -6.82 6.11
C SER A 145 16.06 -7.88 5.44
N GLY A 146 14.74 -7.86 5.66
CA GLY A 146 13.85 -8.95 5.23
C GLY A 146 13.79 -10.13 6.20
N TRP A 147 14.61 -10.16 7.25
CA TRP A 147 14.67 -11.27 8.21
C TRP A 147 14.60 -10.77 9.65
N ILE A 148 13.83 -11.47 10.48
CA ILE A 148 13.69 -11.19 11.92
C ILE A 148 14.39 -12.33 12.65
N ARG A 149 15.32 -11.99 13.55
CA ARG A 149 15.92 -12.95 14.46
C ARG A 149 15.03 -13.08 15.69
N ASP A 150 14.74 -14.31 16.07
CA ASP A 150 13.91 -14.61 17.24
C ASP A 150 14.44 -15.87 17.94
N ARG A 151 13.97 -16.12 19.16
CA ARG A 151 14.37 -17.26 19.99
C ARG A 151 13.15 -17.92 20.61
N ASP A 152 13.12 -19.26 20.63
CA ASP A 152 12.07 -20.00 21.32
C ASP A 152 12.24 -19.89 22.85
N ASP A 153 13.48 -19.89 23.32
CA ASP A 153 13.84 -19.71 24.73
C ASP A 153 14.85 -18.55 24.85
N ALA A 154 14.55 -17.59 25.74
CA ALA A 154 15.41 -16.44 25.97
C ALA A 154 16.75 -16.80 26.62
N ASP A 155 16.78 -17.89 27.40
CA ASP A 155 17.93 -18.35 28.18
C ASP A 155 18.79 -19.37 27.41
N ASP A 156 18.27 -19.98 26.34
CA ASP A 156 19.02 -20.89 25.48
C ASP A 156 19.37 -20.25 24.12
N PRO A 157 20.63 -19.81 23.91
CA PRO A 157 21.06 -19.18 22.67
C PRO A 157 21.06 -20.14 21.46
N THR A 158 20.94 -21.45 21.67
CA THR A 158 20.88 -22.44 20.58
C THR A 158 19.51 -22.51 19.92
N THR A 159 18.51 -21.84 20.50
CA THR A 159 17.14 -21.78 19.97
C THR A 159 16.90 -20.60 19.02
N GLU A 160 17.95 -19.91 18.58
CA GLU A 160 17.81 -18.79 17.64
C GLU A 160 17.39 -19.26 16.24
N TYR A 161 16.43 -18.55 15.64
CA TYR A 161 15.98 -18.79 14.27
C TYR A 161 15.67 -17.48 13.54
N ALA A 162 15.62 -17.56 12.21
CA ALA A 162 15.23 -16.44 11.36
C ALA A 162 13.81 -16.65 10.83
N MET A 163 12.96 -15.65 11.04
CA MET A 163 11.65 -15.55 10.42
C MET A 163 11.68 -14.58 9.24
N ASN A 164 10.88 -14.88 8.23
CA ASN A 164 10.69 -13.98 7.10
C ASN A 164 9.90 -12.73 7.53
N CYS A 165 10.34 -11.54 7.14
CA CYS A 165 9.56 -10.31 7.26
C CYS A 165 8.80 -10.08 5.94
N PRO A 166 7.47 -10.28 5.89
CA PRO A 166 6.73 -10.18 4.64
C PRO A 166 6.67 -8.74 4.08
N GLY A 167 6.95 -7.72 4.90
CA GLY A 167 7.03 -6.34 4.44
C GLY A 167 8.29 -5.99 3.65
N HIS A 168 9.41 -6.71 3.88
CA HIS A 168 10.70 -6.47 3.20
C HIS A 168 11.19 -7.68 2.38
N ASN A 169 10.56 -8.84 2.54
CA ASN A 169 10.83 -10.05 1.79
C ASN A 169 9.52 -10.84 1.53
N PRO A 170 8.59 -10.27 0.73
CA PRO A 170 7.25 -10.83 0.52
C PRO A 170 7.24 -12.19 -0.20
N HIS A 171 8.29 -12.52 -0.96
CA HIS A 171 8.34 -13.73 -1.79
C HIS A 171 8.95 -14.95 -1.10
N ALA A 172 9.53 -14.80 0.09
CA ALA A 172 10.08 -15.93 0.84
C ALA A 172 9.00 -16.81 1.51
N LEU A 173 7.72 -16.53 1.25
CA LEU A 173 6.57 -17.38 1.62
C LEU A 173 6.55 -18.68 0.78
N GLY A 174 7.55 -19.51 1.00
CA GLY A 174 7.67 -20.88 0.47
C GLY A 174 8.41 -21.82 1.41
N SER A 175 9.11 -21.28 2.41
CA SER A 175 9.65 -22.03 3.54
C SER A 175 8.68 -21.89 4.71
N ALA A 176 7.65 -22.73 4.76
CA ALA A 176 6.76 -22.85 5.92
C ALA A 176 7.47 -23.38 7.19
N TYR A 177 8.80 -23.48 7.15
CA TYR A 177 9.65 -23.75 8.29
C TYR A 177 10.54 -22.53 8.55
N PRO A 178 10.73 -22.11 9.82
CA PRO A 178 11.85 -21.24 10.13
C PRO A 178 13.11 -21.94 9.63
N ALA A 179 13.88 -21.26 8.78
CA ALA A 179 15.21 -21.75 8.49
C ALA A 179 15.99 -21.60 9.81
N LYS A 180 16.10 -22.72 10.55
CA LYS A 180 16.93 -22.83 11.74
C LYS A 180 18.38 -22.76 11.28
N TRP A 181 18.88 -21.54 11.11
CA TRP A 181 20.30 -21.31 11.00
C TRP A 181 20.84 -21.24 12.42
N VAL A 182 21.51 -22.30 12.86
CA VAL A 182 22.39 -22.20 14.03
C VAL A 182 23.53 -21.27 13.61
N ILE A 183 23.52 -20.04 14.10
CA ILE A 183 24.66 -19.14 13.96
C ILE A 183 25.70 -19.65 14.96
N ALA A 184 26.72 -20.36 14.46
CA ALA A 184 27.89 -20.78 15.22
C ALA A 184 28.81 -19.59 15.55
#